data_AF-A0A3N5LQS1-F1
#
_entry.id   AF-A0A3N5LQS1-F1
#
_cell.length_a   1.000
_cell.length_b   1.000
_cell.length_c   1.000
_cell.angle_alpha   90.00
_cell.angle_beta   90.00
_cell.angle_gamma   90.00
#
_symmetry.space_group_name_H-M   'P 1'
#
loop_
_entity.id
_entity.type
_entity.pdbx_description
1 polymer ?
#
loop_
_entity_poly.entity_id
_entity_poly.type
_entity_poly.pdbx_seq_one_letter_code
_entity_poly.pdbx_strand_id
1 'polypeptide(L)'
;ELRASVLTGRPYYRVEKNQEPEVLIPGATRTDRGIVGVPLGDGPNVTGVLFLRFVTPESVAFHRLQIEEAVRKHEAVKGGVGNFQINYLAILAFTTLSIVFGFVWLGSYIARKLTGPLEALAEGSRELAAGNLDYRVGVKAVDELGILVGSFNRMAEQIKESRVQLEKANDELVETNARLEERRAYIETILQNIATGVVSCDEHDQIRTVNEALL
;
A
#
# COMPACT_ATOMS: atom_id res chain seq x y z
N GLU A 1 -3.77 -76.47 26.92
CA GLU A 1 -2.64 -75.67 27.45
C GLU A 1 -2.87 -75.02 28.81
N LEU A 2 -4.08 -74.57 29.16
CA LEU A 2 -4.41 -73.95 30.47
C LEU A 2 -3.97 -74.74 31.73
N ARG A 3 -4.00 -76.07 31.69
CA ARG A 3 -3.64 -76.92 32.85
C ARG A 3 -2.14 -76.89 33.16
N ALA A 4 -1.27 -76.69 32.17
CA ALA A 4 0.17 -76.84 32.34
C ALA A 4 0.82 -75.66 33.07
N SER A 5 0.36 -74.43 32.81
CA SER A 5 0.93 -73.20 33.41
C SER A 5 0.59 -73.02 34.89
N VAL A 6 -0.57 -73.50 35.33
CA VAL A 6 -1.02 -73.36 36.72
C VAL A 6 -0.37 -74.38 37.64
N LEU A 7 -0.10 -75.59 37.13
CA LEU A 7 0.63 -76.63 37.86
C LEU A 7 2.10 -76.26 38.12
N THR A 8 2.66 -75.33 37.35
CA THR A 8 4.02 -74.78 37.58
C THR A 8 4.07 -73.63 38.58
N GLY A 9 3.01 -73.42 39.38
CA GLY A 9 3.01 -72.44 40.48
C GLY A 9 2.79 -70.98 40.08
N ARG A 10 2.50 -70.69 38.80
CA ARG A 10 2.23 -69.33 38.33
C ARG A 10 0.73 -69.10 38.14
N PRO A 11 0.18 -67.96 38.62
CA PRO A 11 -1.22 -67.63 38.40
C PRO A 11 -1.48 -67.44 36.90
N TYR A 12 -2.58 -68.01 36.41
CA TYR A 12 -2.99 -67.92 35.01
C TYR A 12 -4.33 -67.19 34.89
N TYR A 13 -4.42 -66.25 33.96
CA TYR A 13 -5.63 -65.51 33.65
C TYR A 13 -5.95 -65.60 32.15
N ARG A 14 -7.21 -65.93 31.82
CA ARG A 14 -7.73 -65.82 30.45
C ARG A 14 -9.19 -65.35 30.52
N VAL A 15 -9.52 -64.35 29.70
CA VAL A 15 -10.88 -63.85 29.51
C VAL A 15 -11.33 -64.31 28.13
N GLU A 16 -12.42 -65.06 28.07
CA GLU A 16 -13.01 -65.51 26.81
C GLU A 16 -14.35 -64.79 26.60
N LYS A 17 -14.49 -64.14 25.45
CA LYS A 17 -15.69 -63.41 25.06
C LYS A 17 -16.75 -64.40 24.64
N ASN A 18 -17.89 -64.42 25.34
CA ASN A 18 -18.95 -65.38 25.03
C ASN A 18 -19.82 -64.85 23.88
N GLN A 19 -19.74 -65.47 22.69
CA GLN A 19 -20.44 -64.97 21.50
C GLN A 19 -21.86 -65.53 21.33
N GLU A 20 -22.24 -66.62 22.00
CA GLU A 20 -23.56 -67.25 21.86
C GLU A 20 -24.29 -67.39 23.21
N PRO A 21 -25.56 -66.95 23.33
CA PRO A 21 -26.36 -67.21 24.51
C PRO A 21 -26.90 -68.63 24.46
N GLU A 22 -26.20 -69.56 25.09
CA GLU A 22 -26.75 -70.90 25.34
C GLU A 22 -27.77 -70.78 26.49
N VAL A 23 -29.04 -71.10 26.18
CA VAL A 23 -30.25 -71.10 27.02
C VAL A 23 -31.18 -69.88 26.88
N LEU A 24 -32.38 -70.16 26.37
CA LEU A 24 -33.52 -69.27 26.15
C LEU A 24 -34.21 -68.92 27.50
N ILE A 25 -33.59 -68.07 28.32
CA ILE A 25 -34.25 -67.48 29.50
C ILE A 25 -34.57 -66.01 29.18
N PRO A 26 -35.82 -65.55 29.30
CA PRO A 26 -36.16 -64.14 29.14
C PRO A 26 -35.35 -63.28 30.13
N GLY A 27 -34.48 -62.41 29.63
CA GLY A 27 -33.64 -61.51 30.44
C GLY A 27 -32.15 -61.89 30.55
N ALA A 28 -31.69 -62.94 29.89
CA ALA A 28 -30.26 -63.30 29.89
C ALA A 28 -29.42 -62.28 29.10
N THR A 29 -28.62 -61.49 29.80
CA THR A 29 -27.66 -60.53 29.23
C THR A 29 -26.34 -61.23 28.87
N ARG A 30 -25.72 -60.80 27.77
CA ARG A 30 -24.44 -61.33 27.27
C ARG A 30 -23.34 -61.03 28.29
N THR A 31 -22.77 -62.04 28.92
CA THR A 31 -21.76 -61.87 29.98
C THR A 31 -20.43 -62.50 29.60
N ASP A 32 -19.34 -61.74 29.78
CA ASP A 32 -17.97 -62.23 29.60
C ASP A 32 -17.55 -63.05 30.81
N ARG A 33 -16.88 -64.18 30.55
CA ARG A 33 -16.43 -65.13 31.59
C ARG A 33 -14.92 -65.06 31.74
N GLY A 34 -14.45 -64.85 32.97
CA GLY A 34 -13.04 -64.96 33.35
C GLY A 34 -12.78 -66.25 34.11
N ILE A 35 -11.63 -66.88 33.86
CA ILE A 35 -11.13 -68.00 34.66
C ILE A 35 -9.78 -67.60 35.24
N VAL A 36 -9.67 -67.67 36.57
CA VAL A 36 -8.40 -67.53 37.29
C VAL A 36 -8.09 -68.88 37.93
N GLY A 37 -6.89 -69.40 37.62
CA GLY A 37 -6.34 -70.58 38.28
C GLY A 37 -5.33 -70.16 39.34
N VAL A 38 -5.62 -70.46 40.60
CA VAL A 38 -4.67 -70.28 41.71
C VAL A 38 -4.19 -71.66 42.16
N PRO A 39 -2.88 -71.94 42.11
CA PRO A 39 -2.34 -73.17 42.70
C PRO A 39 -2.46 -73.10 44.23
N LEU A 40 -3.03 -74.12 44.85
CA LEU A 40 -3.00 -74.30 46.30
C LEU A 40 -1.83 -75.22 46.65
N GLY A 41 -0.84 -74.65 47.33
CA GLY A 41 0.40 -75.32 47.75
C GLY A 41 1.55 -74.32 47.71
N ASP A 42 2.52 -74.49 48.62
CA ASP A 42 3.67 -73.60 48.70
C ASP A 42 4.86 -74.23 47.97
N GLY A 43 5.38 -73.52 46.95
CA GLY A 43 6.48 -74.01 46.11
C GLY A 43 6.12 -75.23 45.23
N PRO A 44 7.05 -76.18 45.01
CA PRO A 44 6.92 -77.20 43.96
C PRO A 44 5.86 -78.29 44.23
N ASN A 45 5.24 -78.31 45.41
CA ASN A 45 4.18 -79.26 45.76
C ASN A 45 2.80 -78.60 45.69
N VAL A 46 2.26 -78.50 44.47
CA VAL A 46 0.89 -78.02 44.23
C VAL A 46 -0.09 -79.15 44.53
N THR A 47 -0.79 -79.06 45.68
CA THR A 47 -1.75 -80.07 46.14
C THR A 47 -3.09 -79.99 45.41
N GLY A 48 -3.37 -78.87 44.76
CA GLY A 48 -4.57 -78.70 43.93
C GLY A 48 -4.58 -77.37 43.19
N VAL A 49 -5.48 -77.23 42.24
CA VAL A 49 -5.70 -75.96 41.53
C VAL A 49 -7.13 -75.54 41.77
N LEU A 50 -7.33 -74.37 42.38
CA LEU A 50 -8.64 -73.76 42.49
C LEU A 50 -8.88 -72.92 41.24
N PHE A 51 -9.85 -73.34 40.43
CA PHE A 51 -10.35 -72.56 39.31
C PHE A 51 -11.56 -71.75 39.78
N LEU A 52 -11.38 -70.43 39.91
CA LEU A 52 -12.47 -69.51 40.16
C LEU A 52 -13.02 -69.04 38.81
N ARG A 53 -14.29 -69.33 38.55
CA ARG A 53 -15.04 -68.82 37.41
C ARG A 53 -15.86 -67.64 37.89
N PHE A 54 -15.51 -66.44 37.43
CA PHE A 54 -16.30 -65.24 37.71
C PHE A 54 -16.95 -64.75 36.41
N VAL A 55 -18.18 -64.30 36.54
CA VAL A 55 -18.92 -63.62 35.49
C VAL A 55 -18.69 -62.13 35.72
N THR A 56 -17.96 -61.49 34.81
CA THR A 56 -17.78 -60.03 34.87
C THR A 56 -19.08 -59.37 34.39
N PRO A 57 -19.75 -58.56 35.23
CA PRO A 57 -20.83 -57.69 34.75
C PRO A 57 -20.25 -56.73 33.69
N GLU A 58 -21.07 -56.37 32.71
CA GLU A 58 -20.76 -55.58 31.51
C GLU A 58 -19.88 -54.32 31.70
N SER A 59 -19.67 -53.81 32.92
CA SER A 59 -19.06 -52.50 33.17
C SER A 59 -17.55 -52.41 32.84
N VAL A 60 -16.75 -53.45 33.11
CA VAL A 60 -15.28 -53.30 33.00
C VAL A 60 -14.78 -53.43 31.55
N ALA A 61 -15.42 -54.27 30.75
CA ALA A 61 -15.10 -54.41 29.32
C ALA A 61 -15.61 -53.21 28.50
N PHE A 62 -16.74 -52.63 28.90
CA PHE A 62 -17.38 -51.48 28.24
C PHE A 62 -16.56 -50.19 28.41
N HIS A 63 -15.92 -49.97 29.56
CA HIS A 63 -15.05 -48.81 29.76
C HIS A 63 -13.79 -48.84 28.88
N ARG A 64 -13.29 -50.01 28.46
CA ARG A 64 -12.12 -50.09 27.56
C ARG A 64 -12.43 -49.59 26.14
N LEU A 65 -13.63 -49.90 25.64
CA LEU A 65 -14.09 -49.47 24.31
C LEU A 65 -14.46 -47.97 24.30
N GLN A 66 -15.08 -47.48 25.37
CA GLN A 66 -15.41 -46.06 25.49
C GLN A 66 -14.18 -45.17 25.67
N ILE A 67 -13.13 -45.64 26.36
CA ILE A 67 -11.88 -44.90 26.50
C ILE A 67 -11.14 -44.84 25.16
N GLU A 68 -11.07 -45.93 24.39
CA GLU A 68 -10.49 -45.91 23.05
C GLU A 68 -11.27 -45.01 22.08
N GLU A 69 -12.60 -45.01 22.15
CA GLU A 69 -13.44 -44.13 21.34
C GLU A 69 -13.34 -42.65 21.78
N ALA A 70 -13.30 -42.38 23.08
CA ALA A 70 -13.13 -41.04 23.63
C ALA A 70 -11.74 -40.44 23.33
N VAL A 71 -10.68 -41.26 23.34
CA VAL A 71 -9.33 -40.86 22.94
C VAL A 71 -9.25 -40.63 21.43
N ARG A 72 -9.78 -41.53 20.61
CA ARG A 72 -9.85 -41.32 19.14
C ARG A 72 -10.64 -40.06 18.78
N LYS A 73 -11.75 -39.79 19.47
CA LYS A 73 -12.56 -38.59 19.26
C LYS A 73 -11.83 -37.32 19.74
N HIS A 74 -11.02 -37.40 20.79
CA HIS A 74 -10.16 -36.30 21.23
C HIS A 74 -9.01 -36.02 20.24
N GLU A 75 -8.38 -37.05 19.68
CA GLU A 75 -7.31 -36.89 18.67
C GLU A 75 -7.87 -36.36 17.34
N ALA A 76 -9.04 -36.84 16.91
CA ALA A 76 -9.70 -36.38 15.68
C ALA A 76 -10.15 -34.92 15.76
N VAL A 77 -10.60 -34.45 16.93
CA VAL A 77 -11.01 -33.04 17.13
C VAL A 77 -9.80 -32.11 17.22
N LYS A 78 -8.69 -32.53 17.85
CA LYS A 78 -7.46 -31.70 17.90
C LYS A 78 -6.80 -31.49 16.54
N GLY A 79 -6.91 -32.45 15.62
CA GLY A 79 -6.38 -32.33 14.25
C GLY A 79 -6.98 -31.17 13.45
N GLY A 80 -8.18 -30.70 13.79
CA GLY A 80 -8.80 -29.53 13.15
C GLY A 80 -8.33 -28.18 13.71
N VAL A 81 -7.95 -28.13 15.00
CA VAL A 81 -7.70 -26.85 15.71
C VAL A 81 -6.43 -26.14 15.24
N GLY A 82 -5.39 -26.90 14.85
CA GLY A 82 -4.13 -26.33 14.34
C GLY A 82 -4.30 -25.59 13.00
N ASN A 83 -5.22 -26.04 12.16
CA ASN A 83 -5.48 -25.43 10.86
C ASN A 83 -6.23 -24.10 10.97
N PHE A 84 -7.05 -23.91 12.01
CA PHE A 84 -7.77 -22.64 12.21
C PHE A 84 -6.84 -21.49 12.57
N GLN A 85 -5.83 -21.72 13.41
CA GLN A 85 -4.87 -20.68 13.80
C GLN A 85 -4.02 -20.23 12.60
N ILE A 86 -3.52 -21.18 11.80
CA ILE A 86 -2.74 -20.89 10.60
C ILE A 86 -3.59 -20.18 9.56
N ASN A 87 -4.83 -20.61 9.34
CA ASN A 87 -5.74 -19.95 8.39
C ASN A 87 -6.09 -18.52 8.84
N TYR A 88 -6.35 -18.31 10.14
CA TYR A 88 -6.62 -16.97 10.69
C TYR A 88 -5.41 -16.04 10.52
N LEU A 89 -4.21 -16.51 10.85
CA LEU A 89 -2.97 -15.75 10.64
C LEU A 89 -2.72 -15.47 9.15
N ALA A 90 -3.00 -16.43 8.26
CA ALA A 90 -2.85 -16.25 6.81
C ALA A 90 -3.81 -15.18 6.27
N ILE A 91 -5.09 -15.19 6.69
CA ILE A 91 -6.07 -14.17 6.30
C ILE A 91 -5.66 -12.78 6.81
N LEU A 92 -5.20 -12.69 8.07
CA LEU A 92 -4.71 -11.42 8.62
C LEU A 92 -3.49 -10.90 7.85
N ALA A 93 -2.48 -11.75 7.62
CA ALA A 93 -1.28 -11.38 6.88
C ALA A 93 -1.63 -10.93 5.45
N PHE A 94 -2.52 -11.65 4.78
CA PHE A 94 -2.99 -11.29 3.44
C PHE A 94 -3.73 -9.95 3.43
N THR A 95 -4.60 -9.71 4.41
CA THR A 95 -5.34 -8.46 4.55
C THR A 95 -4.40 -7.29 4.79
N THR A 96 -3.45 -7.44 5.72
CA THR A 96 -2.43 -6.41 5.98
C THR A 96 -1.57 -6.13 4.75
N LEU A 97 -1.11 -7.18 4.06
CA LEU A 97 -0.29 -7.02 2.86
C LEU A 97 -1.07 -6.32 1.74
N SER A 98 -2.34 -6.66 1.56
CA SER A 98 -3.23 -6.03 0.57
C SER A 98 -3.44 -4.54 0.86
N ILE A 99 -3.59 -4.18 2.14
CA ILE A 99 -3.71 -2.78 2.56
C ILE A 99 -2.41 -2.02 2.28
N VAL A 100 -1.27 -2.56 2.69
CA VAL A 100 0.06 -1.95 2.45
C VAL A 100 0.30 -1.77 0.95
N PHE A 101 0.02 -2.82 0.17
CA PHE A 101 0.12 -2.77 -1.28
C PHE A 101 -0.79 -1.70 -1.88
N GLY A 102 -2.04 -1.61 -1.42
CA GLY A 102 -2.98 -0.57 -1.84
C GLY A 102 -2.48 0.84 -1.57
N PHE A 103 -1.91 1.10 -0.39
CA PHE A 103 -1.32 2.41 -0.07
C PHE A 103 -0.09 2.72 -0.89
N VAL A 104 0.82 1.77 -1.10
CA VAL A 104 2.01 1.96 -1.94
C VAL A 104 1.60 2.25 -3.39
N TRP A 105 0.63 1.50 -3.91
CA TRP A 105 0.08 1.70 -5.24
C TRP A 105 -0.55 3.09 -5.38
N LEU A 106 -1.45 3.46 -4.45
CA LEU A 106 -2.15 4.73 -4.46
C LEU A 106 -1.18 5.92 -4.30
N GLY A 107 -0.26 5.85 -3.34
CA GLY A 107 0.77 6.87 -3.14
C GLY A 107 1.63 7.07 -4.38
N SER A 108 2.06 5.96 -5.00
CA SER A 108 2.84 6.01 -6.25
C SER A 108 2.03 6.54 -7.43
N TYR A 109 0.72 6.28 -7.48
CA TYR A 109 -0.18 6.82 -8.51
C TYR A 109 -0.35 8.34 -8.35
N ILE A 110 -0.61 8.81 -7.14
CA ILE A 110 -0.77 10.25 -6.83
C ILE A 110 0.54 10.99 -7.10
N ALA A 111 1.68 10.48 -6.63
CA ALA A 111 2.99 11.10 -6.86
C ALA A 111 3.26 11.32 -8.35
N ARG A 112 3.03 10.30 -9.19
CA ARG A 112 3.21 10.41 -10.65
C ARG A 112 2.25 11.40 -11.30
N LYS A 113 1.01 11.52 -10.80
CA LYS A 113 0.02 12.49 -11.28
C LYS A 113 0.40 13.94 -10.97
N LEU A 114 1.12 14.19 -9.88
CA LEU A 114 1.52 15.54 -9.44
C LEU A 114 2.90 15.94 -9.96
N THR A 115 3.90 15.07 -9.81
CA THR A 115 5.30 15.38 -10.11
C THR A 115 5.50 15.73 -11.59
N GLY A 116 4.87 15.01 -12.53
CA GLY A 116 5.03 15.28 -13.96
C GLY A 116 4.63 16.70 -14.38
N PRO A 117 3.39 17.16 -14.10
CA PRO A 117 2.99 18.54 -14.37
C PRO A 117 3.84 19.59 -13.64
N LEU A 118 4.27 19.32 -12.40
CA LEU A 118 5.11 20.25 -11.62
C LEU A 118 6.50 20.40 -12.23
N GLU A 119 7.13 19.31 -12.66
CA GLU A 119 8.42 19.36 -13.36
C GLU A 119 8.31 20.13 -14.68
N ALA A 120 7.23 19.90 -15.44
CA ALA A 120 7.00 20.62 -16.69
C ALA A 120 6.77 22.13 -16.48
N LEU A 121 6.09 22.52 -15.40
CA LEU A 121 5.94 23.92 -15.01
C LEU A 121 7.26 24.55 -14.54
N ALA A 122 8.07 23.78 -13.79
CA ALA A 122 9.39 24.22 -13.37
C ALA A 122 10.32 24.45 -14.57
N GLU A 123 10.27 23.55 -15.57
CA GLU A 123 10.97 23.73 -16.83
C GLU A 123 10.45 24.95 -17.59
N GLY A 124 9.13 25.10 -17.72
CA GLY A 124 8.55 26.27 -18.36
C GLY A 124 8.94 27.59 -17.70
N SER A 125 9.06 27.59 -16.38
CA SER A 125 9.51 28.77 -15.62
C SER A 125 10.99 29.06 -15.85
N ARG A 126 11.84 28.04 -16.02
CA ARG A 126 13.25 28.21 -16.42
C ARG A 126 13.37 28.79 -17.83
N GLU A 127 12.62 28.26 -18.79
CA GLU A 127 12.58 28.77 -20.16
C GLU A 127 12.10 30.22 -20.22
N LEU A 128 11.02 30.53 -19.49
CA LEU A 128 10.50 31.89 -19.39
C LEU A 128 11.53 32.86 -18.79
N ALA A 129 12.25 32.44 -17.74
CA ALA A 129 13.31 33.23 -17.11
C ALA A 129 14.55 33.40 -18.02
N ALA A 130 14.83 32.43 -18.89
CA ALA A 130 15.87 32.52 -19.91
C ALA A 130 15.49 33.43 -21.09
N GLY A 131 14.25 33.94 -21.12
CA GLY A 131 13.74 34.81 -22.17
C GLY A 131 13.07 34.08 -23.33
N ASN A 132 12.91 32.75 -23.25
CA ASN A 132 12.15 31.98 -24.22
C ASN A 132 10.65 32.07 -23.92
N LEU A 133 10.01 33.11 -24.46
CA LEU A 133 8.58 33.38 -24.27
C LEU A 133 7.68 32.55 -25.19
N ASP A 134 8.24 31.69 -26.04
CA ASP A 134 7.52 30.80 -26.95
C ASP A 134 7.26 29.41 -26.35
N TYR A 135 7.97 29.05 -25.28
CA TYR A 135 7.76 27.78 -24.60
C TYR A 135 6.36 27.70 -23.97
N ARG A 136 5.67 26.58 -24.17
CA ARG A 136 4.34 26.32 -23.59
C ARG A 136 4.33 24.96 -22.91
N VAL A 137 3.74 24.91 -21.72
CA VAL A 137 3.61 23.67 -20.96
C VAL A 137 2.47 22.83 -21.55
N GLY A 138 2.82 21.73 -22.22
CA GLY A 138 1.89 20.85 -22.95
C GLY A 138 1.41 19.61 -22.20
N VAL A 139 1.57 19.56 -20.87
CA VAL A 139 1.19 18.38 -20.08
C VAL A 139 -0.31 18.38 -19.80
N LYS A 140 -0.96 17.23 -20.06
CA LYS A 140 -2.37 16.99 -19.67
C LYS A 140 -2.46 16.79 -18.16
N ALA A 141 -2.65 17.88 -17.43
CA ALA A 141 -3.05 17.86 -16.04
C ALA A 141 -4.59 17.88 -15.93
N VAL A 142 -5.12 17.17 -14.93
CA VAL A 142 -6.56 17.12 -14.64
C VAL A 142 -6.83 18.04 -13.45
N ASP A 143 -8.02 18.62 -13.39
CA ASP A 143 -8.50 19.48 -12.29
C ASP A 143 -7.62 20.73 -12.07
N GLU A 144 -7.20 21.00 -10.84
CA GLU A 144 -6.55 22.24 -10.43
C GLU A 144 -5.20 22.46 -11.11
N LEU A 145 -4.43 21.40 -11.34
CA LEU A 145 -3.14 21.50 -12.04
C LEU A 145 -3.33 21.87 -13.51
N GLY A 146 -4.43 21.46 -14.14
CA GLY A 146 -4.77 21.88 -15.50
C GLY A 146 -5.07 23.39 -15.56
N ILE A 147 -5.78 23.91 -14.57
CA ILE A 147 -6.03 25.35 -14.42
C ILE A 147 -4.71 26.10 -14.22
N LEU A 148 -3.80 25.57 -13.39
CA LEU A 148 -2.49 26.18 -13.15
C LEU A 148 -1.64 26.23 -14.44
N VAL A 149 -1.57 25.14 -15.19
CA VAL A 149 -0.89 25.09 -16.51
C VAL A 149 -1.49 26.12 -17.47
N GLY A 150 -2.82 26.21 -17.53
CA GLY A 150 -3.50 27.20 -18.35
C GLY A 150 -3.17 28.64 -17.94
N SER A 151 -3.17 28.93 -16.64
CA SER A 151 -2.80 30.25 -16.11
C SER A 151 -1.34 30.61 -16.36
N PHE A 152 -0.43 29.64 -16.21
CA PHE A 152 0.98 29.83 -16.53
C PHE A 152 1.19 30.19 -18.01
N ASN A 153 0.59 29.42 -18.92
CA ASN A 153 0.70 29.68 -20.36
C ASN A 153 0.10 31.04 -20.76
N ARG A 154 -1.01 31.46 -20.15
CA ARG A 154 -1.58 32.80 -20.35
C ARG A 154 -0.63 33.91 -19.89
N MET A 155 -0.01 33.74 -18.73
CA MET A 155 0.97 34.71 -18.21
C MET A 155 2.18 34.83 -19.14
N ALA A 156 2.70 33.70 -19.63
CA ALA A 156 3.79 33.68 -20.60
C ALA A 156 3.42 34.43 -21.91
N GLU A 157 2.19 34.25 -22.39
CA GLU A 157 1.68 34.99 -23.56
C GLU A 157 1.60 36.50 -23.27
N GLN A 158 1.05 36.91 -22.12
CA GLN A 158 0.95 38.33 -21.76
C GLN A 158 2.33 39.00 -21.66
N ILE A 159 3.34 38.30 -21.13
CA ILE A 159 4.71 38.81 -21.09
C ILE A 159 5.26 38.98 -22.51
N LYS A 160 5.00 38.01 -23.40
CA LYS A 160 5.40 38.10 -24.82
C LYS A 160 4.76 39.29 -25.52
N GLU A 161 3.45 39.46 -25.38
CA GLU A 161 2.72 40.58 -25.96
C GLU A 161 3.22 41.93 -25.42
N SER A 162 3.45 42.03 -24.12
CA SER A 162 3.98 43.24 -23.48
C SER A 162 5.38 43.59 -24.01
N ARG A 163 6.26 42.60 -24.21
CA ARG A 163 7.59 42.81 -24.78
C ARG A 163 7.51 43.35 -26.22
N VAL A 164 6.64 42.76 -27.05
CA VAL A 164 6.43 43.23 -28.44
C VAL A 164 5.90 44.66 -28.46
N GLN A 165 5.01 45.03 -27.53
CA GLN A 165 4.50 46.39 -27.41
C GLN A 165 5.59 47.38 -26.98
N LEU A 166 6.44 47.00 -26.02
CA LEU A 166 7.57 47.82 -25.58
C LEU A 166 8.60 48.02 -26.70
N GLU A 167 8.92 46.96 -27.46
CA GLU A 167 9.83 47.06 -28.61
C GLU A 167 9.29 48.03 -29.67
N LYS A 168 7.99 47.93 -30.02
CA LYS A 168 7.34 48.87 -30.94
C LYS A 168 7.35 50.31 -30.43
N ALA A 169 7.03 50.53 -29.16
CA ALA A 169 7.04 51.86 -28.56
C ALA A 169 8.46 52.46 -28.56
N ASN A 170 9.49 51.64 -28.35
CA ASN A 170 10.88 52.09 -28.43
C ASN A 170 11.26 52.47 -29.87
N ASP A 171 10.87 51.67 -30.87
CA ASP A 171 11.12 51.99 -32.28
C ASP A 171 10.45 53.31 -32.70
N GLU A 172 9.20 53.54 -32.27
CA GLU A 172 8.47 54.80 -32.49
C GLU A 172 9.16 56.00 -31.81
N LEU A 173 9.68 55.81 -30.59
CA LEU A 173 10.45 56.85 -29.88
C LEU A 173 11.76 57.18 -30.59
N VAL A 174 12.47 56.18 -31.10
CA VAL A 174 13.71 56.38 -31.87
C VAL A 174 13.41 57.15 -33.16
N GLU A 175 12.37 56.76 -33.91
CA GLU A 175 11.96 57.47 -35.12
C GLU A 175 11.55 58.92 -34.83
N THR A 176 10.79 59.12 -33.74
CA THR A 176 10.35 60.46 -33.33
C THR A 176 11.53 61.35 -32.95
N ASN A 177 12.51 60.82 -32.21
CA ASN A 177 13.73 61.57 -31.85
C ASN A 177 14.53 61.94 -33.11
N ALA A 178 14.72 61.02 -34.05
CA ALA A 178 15.41 61.32 -35.31
C ALA A 178 14.73 62.46 -36.09
N ARG A 179 13.39 62.44 -36.16
CA ARG A 179 12.61 63.53 -36.78
C ARG A 179 12.76 64.87 -36.05
N LEU A 180 12.85 64.85 -34.72
CA LEU A 180 13.07 66.07 -33.92
C LEU A 180 14.46 66.66 -34.15
N GLU A 181 15.48 65.81 -34.26
CA GLU A 181 16.85 66.25 -34.57
C GLU A 181 16.95 66.86 -35.97
N GLU A 182 16.34 66.23 -36.97
CA GLU A 182 16.28 66.77 -38.34
C GLU A 182 15.61 68.17 -38.36
N ARG A 183 14.48 68.31 -37.65
CA ARG A 183 13.80 69.60 -37.52
C ARG A 183 14.65 70.66 -36.82
N ARG A 184 15.40 70.29 -35.77
CA ARG A 184 16.31 71.21 -35.08
C ARG A 184 17.43 71.69 -36.01
N ALA A 185 18.10 70.76 -36.69
CA ALA A 185 19.19 71.08 -37.61
C ALA A 185 18.73 71.98 -38.76
N TYR A 186 17.52 71.74 -39.29
CA TYR A 186 16.91 72.59 -40.30
C TYR A 186 16.70 74.04 -39.81
N ILE A 187 16.16 74.22 -38.60
CA ILE A 187 15.96 75.55 -38.00
C ILE A 187 17.30 76.25 -37.74
N GLU A 188 18.29 75.54 -37.20
CA GLU A 188 19.64 76.11 -36.97
C GLU A 188 20.28 76.59 -38.26
N THR A 189 20.20 75.80 -39.33
CA THR A 189 20.73 76.16 -40.65
C THR A 189 20.05 77.42 -41.20
N ILE A 190 18.72 77.56 -41.00
CA ILE A 190 17.99 78.76 -41.38
C ILE A 190 18.45 79.97 -40.56
N LEU A 191 18.56 79.84 -39.25
CA LEU A 191 18.96 80.94 -38.37
C LEU A 191 20.37 81.44 -38.66
N GLN A 192 21.29 80.55 -39.03
CA GLN A 192 22.66 80.91 -39.43
C GLN A 192 22.72 81.64 -40.78
N ASN A 193 21.82 81.34 -41.72
CA ASN A 193 21.85 81.92 -43.07
C ASN A 193 20.92 83.14 -43.28
N ILE A 194 20.09 83.49 -42.29
CA ILE A 194 19.24 84.69 -42.38
C ILE A 194 20.09 85.95 -42.17
N ALA A 195 20.05 86.87 -43.14
CA ALA A 195 20.76 88.15 -43.11
C ALA A 195 20.17 89.19 -42.13
N THR A 196 19.00 88.89 -41.53
CA THR A 196 18.35 89.75 -40.53
C THR A 196 18.77 89.31 -39.13
N GLY A 197 19.14 90.26 -38.27
CA GLY A 197 19.42 89.97 -36.87
C GLY A 197 18.16 89.48 -36.13
N VAL A 198 18.22 88.30 -35.50
CA VAL A 198 17.13 87.68 -34.72
C VAL A 198 17.59 87.50 -33.28
N VAL A 199 16.80 88.05 -32.35
CA VAL A 199 16.96 87.92 -30.90
C VAL A 199 15.69 87.30 -30.32
N SER A 200 15.82 86.25 -29.50
CA SER A 200 14.69 85.72 -28.70
C SER A 200 14.93 85.98 -27.21
N CYS A 201 13.91 86.39 -26.46
CA CYS A 201 13.95 86.53 -25.01
C CYS A 201 13.13 85.45 -24.28
N ASP A 202 13.41 85.24 -23.00
CA ASP A 202 12.63 84.37 -22.11
C ASP A 202 11.47 85.13 -21.42
N GLU A 203 10.72 84.43 -20.57
CA GLU A 203 9.59 84.99 -19.82
C GLU A 203 9.99 86.11 -18.83
N HIS A 204 11.30 86.27 -18.55
CA HIS A 204 11.88 87.30 -17.68
C HIS A 204 12.62 88.39 -18.48
N ASP A 205 12.35 88.49 -19.79
CA ASP A 205 12.93 89.48 -20.70
C ASP A 205 14.46 89.35 -20.87
N GLN A 206 15.03 88.17 -20.58
CA GLN A 206 16.45 87.89 -20.79
C GLN A 206 16.71 87.32 -22.19
N ILE A 207 17.73 87.82 -22.87
CA ILE A 207 18.12 87.33 -24.21
C ILE A 207 18.59 85.89 -24.11
N ARG A 208 17.96 85.00 -24.88
CA ARG A 208 18.19 83.55 -24.89
C ARG A 208 18.99 83.09 -26.12
N THR A 209 18.77 83.71 -27.28
CA THR A 209 19.44 83.34 -28.54
C THR A 209 19.65 84.58 -29.40
N VAL A 210 20.81 84.67 -30.07
CA VAL A 210 21.19 85.73 -31.03
C VAL A 210 21.83 85.06 -32.25
N ASN A 211 21.48 85.47 -33.48
CA ASN A 211 22.16 85.00 -34.70
C ASN A 211 23.34 85.91 -35.11
N GLU A 212 24.24 85.39 -35.95
CA GLU A 212 25.46 86.11 -36.37
C GLU A 212 25.18 87.42 -37.11
N ALA A 213 24.05 87.56 -37.80
CA ALA A 213 23.69 88.81 -38.48
C ALA A 213 23.41 89.99 -37.51
N LEU A 214 23.25 89.73 -36.21
CA LEU A 214 23.06 90.75 -35.16
C LEU A 214 24.38 91.08 -34.42
N LEU A 215 25.47 90.34 -34.70
CA LEU A 215 26.83 90.54 -34.18
C LEU A 215 27.71 91.31 -35.17
#